data_AF-A0A109UH33-F1
#
_entry.id   AF-A0A109UH33-F1
#
_cell.length_a   1.000
_cell.length_b   1.000
_cell.length_c   1.000
_cell.angle_alpha   90.00
_cell.angle_beta   90.00
_cell.angle_gamma   90.00
#
_symmetry.space_group_name_H-M   'P 1'
#
loop_
_entity.id
_entity.type
_entity.pdbx_description
1 polymer ?
#
loop_
_entity_poly.entity_id
_entity_poly.type
_entity_poly.pdbx_seq_one_letter_code
_entity_poly.pdbx_strand_id
1 'polypeptide(L)' 'MAVAQRRTSKSRKAKRRTHYKLPKVTLVKDKVTGEYKLPHRVDREN' A
#
# COMPACT_ATOMS: atom_id res chain seq x y z
N MET A 1 30.76 16.52 2.28
CA MET A 1 29.36 16.04 2.21
C MET A 1 28.98 15.82 0.76
N ALA A 2 28.28 14.73 0.44
CA ALA A 2 27.79 14.49 -0.92
C ALA A 2 26.55 15.34 -1.20
N VAL A 3 26.54 16.04 -2.35
CA VAL A 3 25.39 16.84 -2.82
C VAL A 3 25.03 16.43 -4.24
N ALA A 4 23.76 16.60 -4.61
CA ALA A 4 23.32 16.27 -5.95
C ALA A 4 23.90 17.27 -6.97
N GLN A 5 24.72 16.79 -7.91
CA GLN A 5 25.33 17.62 -8.94
C GLN A 5 24.29 18.23 -9.91
N ARG A 6 23.17 17.52 -10.15
CA ARG A 6 22.10 17.97 -11.06
C ARG A 6 20.73 17.49 -10.59
N ARG A 7 19.69 18.23 -11.00
CA ARG A 7 18.29 17.82 -10.81
C ARG A 7 17.98 16.56 -11.62
N THR A 8 17.33 15.58 -10.99
CA THR A 8 16.84 14.39 -11.70
C THR A 8 15.67 14.73 -12.63
N SER A 9 15.71 14.25 -13.88
CA SER A 9 14.64 14.47 -14.86
C SER A 9 13.30 13.86 -14.39
N LYS A 10 12.19 14.37 -14.95
CA LYS A 10 10.83 13.85 -14.67
C LYS A 10 10.75 12.34 -14.95
N SER A 11 11.32 11.88 -16.07
CA SER A 11 11.37 10.46 -16.44
C SER A 11 12.15 9.61 -15.43
N ARG A 12 13.35 10.04 -15.01
CA ARG A 12 14.15 9.30 -14.02
C ARG A 12 13.46 9.22 -12.65
N LYS A 13 12.80 10.32 -12.23
CA LYS A 13 12.00 10.34 -10.99
C LYS A 13 10.80 9.39 -11.07
N ALA A 14 10.07 9.37 -12.19
CA ALA A 14 8.91 8.49 -12.38
C ALA A 14 9.32 7.01 -12.42
N LYS A 15 10.38 6.66 -13.16
CA LYS A 15 10.93 5.30 -13.20
C LYS A 15 11.37 4.80 -11.82
N ARG A 16 11.99 5.64 -10.99
CA ARG A 16 12.35 5.27 -9.62
C ARG A 16 11.12 4.98 -8.74
N ARG A 17 9.98 5.62 -9.02
CA ARG A 17 8.75 5.53 -8.22
C ARG A 17 7.80 4.40 -8.63
N THR A 18 8.16 3.56 -9.60
CA THR A 18 7.31 2.45 -10.10
C THR A 18 6.92 1.44 -9.01
N HIS A 19 7.78 1.25 -8.01
CA HIS A 19 7.55 0.30 -6.92
C HIS A 19 6.97 0.94 -5.64
N TYR A 20 6.76 2.26 -5.63
CA TYR A 20 6.21 3.00 -4.48
C TYR A 20 4.67 2.95 -4.42
N LYS A 21 4.08 1.80 -4.77
CA LYS A 21 2.63 1.57 -4.74
C LYS A 21 2.24 0.86 -3.46
N LEU A 22 1.10 1.22 -2.87
CA LEU A 22 0.56 0.47 -1.75
C LEU A 22 0.08 -0.91 -2.24
N PRO A 23 0.35 -1.99 -1.49
CA PRO A 23 -0.24 -3.28 -1.78
C PRO A 23 -1.75 -3.22 -1.58
N LYS A 24 -2.50 -3.99 -2.38
CA LYS A 24 -3.93 -4.18 -2.14
C LYS A 24 -4.09 -5.07 -0.91
N VAL A 25 -5.02 -4.68 -0.03
CA VAL A 25 -5.39 -5.46 1.14
C VAL A 25 -6.44 -6.50 0.74
N THR A 26 -6.29 -7.72 1.23
CA THR A 26 -7.30 -8.77 1.08
C THR A 26 -8.38 -8.58 2.14
N LEU A 27 -9.61 -8.34 1.71
CA LEU A 27 -10.79 -8.25 2.58
C LEU A 27 -11.70 -9.45 2.31
N VAL A 28 -12.20 -10.07 3.38
CA VAL A 28 -13.09 -11.23 3.35
C VAL A 28 -14.41 -10.84 4.01
N LYS A 29 -15.53 -11.30 3.46
CA LYS A 29 -16.84 -11.07 4.08
C LYS A 29 -17.05 -12.03 5.25
N ASP A 30 -17.49 -11.50 6.39
CA ASP A 30 -17.88 -12.32 7.53
C ASP A 30 -19.18 -13.07 7.24
N LYS A 31 -19.26 -14.33 7.68
CA LYS A 31 -20.45 -15.17 7.51
C LYS A 31 -21.53 -14.85 8.53
N VAL A 32 -21.17 -14.30 9.69
CA VAL A 32 -22.10 -14.03 10.79
C VAL A 32 -22.68 -12.62 10.69
N THR A 33 -21.84 -11.61 10.60
CA THR A 33 -22.24 -10.19 10.58
C THR A 33 -22.40 -9.61 9.18
N GLY A 34 -21.81 -10.25 8.16
CA GLY A 34 -21.82 -9.76 6.79
C GLY A 34 -20.85 -8.59 6.51
N GLU A 35 -20.07 -8.17 7.50
CA GLU A 35 -19.08 -7.08 7.38
C GLU A 35 -17.79 -7.53 6.68
N TYR A 36 -16.98 -6.58 6.22
CA TYR A 36 -15.68 -6.86 5.60
C TYR A 36 -14.57 -6.84 6.65
N LYS A 37 -13.82 -7.94 6.70
CA LYS A 37 -12.73 -8.13 7.65
C LYS A 37 -11.43 -8.56 7.04
N LEU A 38 -10.36 -8.34 7.79
CA LEU A 38 -9.06 -8.91 7.49
C LEU A 38 -9.05 -10.41 7.85
N PRO A 39 -8.48 -11.28 7.00
CA PRO A 39 -8.37 -12.69 7.32
C PRO A 39 -7.51 -12.86 8.59
N HIS A 40 -7.90 -13.82 9.43
CA HIS A 40 -7.22 -14.16 10.69
C HIS A 40 -7.13 -13.02 11.72
N ARG A 41 -8.05 -12.05 11.67
CA ARG A 41 -8.21 -11.02 12.71
C ARG A 41 -9.60 -11.11 13.32
N VAL A 42 -9.67 -10.75 14.60
CA VAL A 42 -10.93 -10.58 15.34
C VAL A 42 -11.34 -9.12 15.20
N ASP A 43 -12.57 -8.88 14.76
CA ASP A 43 -13.15 -7.54 14.71
C ASP A 43 -13.78 -7.19 16.05
N ARG A 44 -13.96 -5.89 16.29
CA ARG A 44 -14.48 -5.37 17.56
C ARG A 44 -15.95 -5.71 17.80
N GLU A 45 -16.72 -5.92 16.73
CA GLU A 45 -18.15 -6.24 16.78
C GLU A 45 -18.42 -7.73 17.02
N ASN A 46 -17.39 -8.51 17.37
CA ASN A 46 -17.47 -9.95 17.63
C ASN A 46 -16.83 -10.34 18.96
#